data_AF-A0A0R2MRJ6-F1
#
_entry.id   AF-A0A0R2MRJ6-F1
#
_cell.length_a   1.000
_cell.length_b   1.000
_cell.length_c   1.000
_cell.angle_alpha   90.00
_cell.angle_beta   90.00
_cell.angle_gamma   90.00
#
_symmetry.space_group_name_H-M   'P 1'
#
loop_
_entity.id
_entity.type
_entity.pdbx_description
1 polymer ?
#
loop_
_entity_poly.entity_id
_entity_poly.type
_entity_poly.pdbx_seq_one_letter_code
_entity_poly.pdbx_strand_id
1 'polypeptide(L)'
;MRHKQPRYLGSLIAIIGLAILGLSFLFIGYDNSDASVGDQRLFQTRLTRITATDNGEWRVTGTTNAPSGAKIIALGTTDVSSVASSLASTTAWSRVNHGQFTATINAYNAATSHQYRTGQLVPVTVVAVTDYQQRQYNLLPAALRDQLQQFAPHQLKLTEQLAHFCQESYHQYNL
;
A
#
# COMPACT_ATOMS: atom_id res chain seq x y z
N MET A 1 -1.47 63.17 33.83
CA MET A 1 -0.89 61.81 33.84
C MET A 1 -0.76 61.32 32.41
N ARG A 2 0.47 61.18 31.87
CA ARG A 2 0.74 60.70 30.50
C ARG A 2 1.46 59.36 30.60
N HIS A 3 0.77 58.27 30.28
CA HIS A 3 1.38 56.94 30.22
C HIS A 3 2.34 56.86 29.04
N LYS A 4 3.63 56.64 29.32
CA LYS A 4 4.65 56.33 28.31
C LYS A 4 4.51 54.86 27.93
N GLN A 5 4.11 54.57 26.69
CA GLN A 5 4.12 53.20 26.16
C GLN A 5 5.57 52.69 26.05
N PRO A 6 5.85 51.45 26.48
CA PRO A 6 7.19 50.87 26.41
C PRO A 6 7.58 50.53 24.97
N ARG A 7 8.72 51.08 24.54
CA ARG A 7 9.33 50.98 23.20
C ARG A 7 9.77 49.57 22.78
N TYR A 8 9.49 48.55 23.57
CA TYR A 8 9.95 47.17 23.37
C TYR A 8 8.90 46.26 22.73
N LEU A 9 7.66 46.74 22.56
CA LEU A 9 6.56 45.95 22.02
C LEU A 9 6.70 45.73 20.50
N GLY A 10 7.26 46.70 19.78
CA GLY A 10 7.47 46.61 18.32
C GLY A 10 8.56 45.60 17.93
N SER A 11 9.61 45.47 18.75
CA SER A 11 10.70 44.52 18.52
C SER A 11 10.28 43.08 18.79
N LEU A 12 9.38 42.83 19.75
CA LEU A 12 8.90 41.48 20.05
C LEU A 12 8.04 40.89 18.92
N ILE A 13 7.21 41.72 18.27
CA ILE A 13 6.36 41.32 17.14
C ILE A 13 7.20 40.97 15.91
N ALA A 14 8.28 41.72 15.66
CA ALA A 14 9.18 41.46 14.53
C ALA A 14 9.91 40.10 14.65
N ILE A 15 10.29 39.69 15.86
CA ILE A 15 10.99 38.41 16.11
C ILE A 15 10.04 37.22 15.92
N ILE A 16 8.78 37.34 16.38
CA ILE A 16 7.76 36.29 16.20
C ILE A 16 7.41 36.13 14.72
N GLY A 17 7.33 37.22 13.95
CA GLY A 17 7.10 37.18 12.50
C GLY A 17 8.22 36.47 11.73
N LEU A 18 9.48 36.67 12.12
CA LEU A 18 10.63 36.00 11.48
C LEU A 18 10.70 34.50 11.80
N ALA A 19 10.30 34.09 13.01
CA ALA A 19 10.27 32.68 13.40
C ALA A 19 9.23 31.87 12.60
N ILE A 20 8.09 32.48 12.25
CA ILE A 20 7.04 31.84 11.44
C ILE A 20 7.49 31.67 9.98
N LEU A 21 8.26 32.62 9.42
CA LEU A 21 8.83 32.50 8.08
C LEU A 21 9.99 31.48 8.01
N GLY A 22 10.79 31.34 9.08
CA GLY A 22 11.87 30.34 9.15
C GLY A 22 11.39 28.88 9.23
N LEU A 23 10.26 28.62 9.89
CA LEU A 23 9.66 27.28 9.97
C LEU A 23 9.02 26.80 8.65
N SER A 24 8.79 27.71 7.70
CA SER A 24 8.22 27.39 6.39
C SER A 24 9.22 26.67 5.45
N PHE A 25 10.52 26.72 5.76
CA PHE A 25 11.58 26.11 4.94
C PHE A 25 11.98 24.68 5.36
N LEU A 26 11.33 24.09 6.37
CA LEU A 26 11.65 22.73 6.85
C LEU A 26 10.82 21.61 6.21
N PHE A 27 9.91 21.91 5.28
CA PHE A 27 9.28 20.91 4.41
C PHE A 27 10.08 20.71 3.13
N ILE A 28 11.41 20.59 3.24
CA ILE A 28 12.21 19.93 2.20
C ILE A 28 11.74 18.48 2.23
N GLY A 29 10.85 18.14 1.31
CA GLY A 29 10.24 16.82 1.20
C GLY A 29 11.32 15.77 0.99
N TYR A 30 11.73 15.12 2.08
CA TYR A 30 12.53 13.90 2.02
C TYR A 30 11.70 12.87 1.25
N ASP A 31 12.14 12.54 0.04
CA ASP A 31 11.51 11.49 -0.73
C ASP A 31 11.88 10.15 -0.09
N ASN A 32 11.04 9.70 0.85
CA ASN A 32 11.21 8.44 1.56
C ASN A 32 10.67 7.25 0.76
N SER A 33 10.59 7.37 -0.56
CA SER A 33 10.16 6.27 -1.44
C SER A 33 11.32 5.31 -1.69
N ASP A 34 10.97 4.03 -1.77
CA ASP A 34 11.94 2.94 -1.99
C ASP A 34 12.27 2.79 -3.49
N ALA A 35 11.34 3.21 -4.37
CA ALA A 35 11.53 3.26 -5.81
C ALA A 35 10.55 4.24 -6.49
N SER A 36 10.77 4.52 -7.77
CA SER A 36 9.90 5.37 -8.58
C SER A 36 9.72 4.87 -10.01
N VAL A 37 8.53 5.03 -10.59
CA VAL A 37 8.24 4.77 -12.00
C VAL A 37 7.42 5.93 -12.57
N GLY A 38 8.06 6.76 -13.40
CA GLY A 38 7.44 8.03 -13.82
C GLY A 38 7.13 8.90 -12.60
N ASP A 39 5.90 9.40 -12.51
CA ASP A 39 5.43 10.20 -11.37
C ASP A 39 5.00 9.36 -10.16
N GLN A 40 5.01 8.03 -10.27
CA GLN A 40 4.57 7.13 -9.20
C GLN A 40 5.74 6.82 -8.28
N ARG A 41 5.51 6.95 -6.97
CA ARG A 41 6.46 6.57 -5.93
C ARG A 41 5.99 5.30 -5.26
N LEU A 42 6.92 4.37 -5.06
CA LEU A 42 6.67 3.05 -4.50
C LEU A 42 7.29 2.97 -3.11
N PHE A 43 6.55 2.37 -2.19
CA PHE A 43 6.96 2.23 -0.80
C PHE A 43 6.78 0.79 -0.36
N GLN A 44 7.83 0.24 0.24
CA GLN A 44 7.81 -1.05 0.88
C GLN A 44 6.73 -1.07 1.96
N THR A 45 6.09 -2.22 2.11
CA THR A 45 5.16 -2.47 3.18
C THR A 45 5.71 -3.50 4.15
N ARG A 46 5.22 -3.45 5.39
CA ARG A 46 5.44 -4.47 6.40
C ARG A 46 4.10 -5.03 6.83
N LEU A 47 3.86 -6.30 6.53
CA LEU A 47 2.67 -7.01 6.98
C LEU A 47 2.81 -7.35 8.47
N THR A 48 1.76 -7.09 9.24
CA THR A 48 1.70 -7.31 10.70
C THR A 48 0.66 -8.37 11.07
N ARG A 49 -0.39 -8.55 10.25
CA ARG A 49 -1.41 -9.56 10.45
C ARG A 49 -1.89 -10.10 9.11
N ILE A 50 -2.07 -11.42 9.03
CA ILE A 50 -2.59 -12.13 7.86
C ILE A 50 -3.65 -13.11 8.36
N THR A 51 -4.86 -13.05 7.82
CA THR A 51 -5.96 -13.97 8.13
C THR A 51 -6.69 -14.36 6.85
N ALA A 52 -7.25 -15.57 6.79
CA ALA A 52 -8.14 -15.94 5.68
C ALA A 52 -9.50 -15.22 5.81
N THR A 53 -10.14 -14.96 4.68
CA THR A 53 -11.55 -14.54 4.59
C THR A 53 -12.39 -15.67 4.01
N ASP A 54 -13.71 -15.59 4.22
CA ASP A 54 -14.66 -16.56 3.66
C ASP A 54 -14.78 -16.49 2.14
N ASN A 55 -14.22 -15.45 1.52
CA ASN A 55 -14.25 -15.23 0.07
C ASN A 55 -13.01 -15.79 -0.65
N GLY A 56 -12.18 -16.59 0.02
CA GLY A 56 -10.98 -17.15 -0.61
C GLY A 56 -9.81 -16.15 -0.73
N GLU A 57 -9.73 -15.20 0.21
CA GLU A 57 -8.71 -14.15 0.19
C GLU A 57 -7.86 -14.16 1.46
N TRP A 58 -6.63 -13.66 1.36
CA TRP A 58 -5.91 -13.18 2.53
C TRP A 58 -6.35 -11.76 2.85
N ARG A 59 -6.88 -11.55 4.05
CA ARG A 59 -6.93 -10.22 4.68
C ARG A 59 -5.58 -9.93 5.31
N VAL A 60 -4.90 -8.91 4.80
CA VAL A 60 -3.60 -8.45 5.28
C VAL A 60 -3.75 -7.07 5.93
N THR A 61 -3.14 -6.90 7.10
CA THR A 61 -2.93 -5.59 7.73
C THR A 61 -1.44 -5.32 7.77
N GLY A 62 -1.05 -4.08 7.55
CA GLY A 62 0.34 -3.69 7.54
C GLY A 62 0.59 -2.22 7.75
N THR A 63 1.86 -1.86 7.64
CA THR A 63 2.38 -0.50 7.81
C THR A 63 3.29 -0.13 6.64
N THR A 64 3.42 1.17 6.38
CA THR A 64 4.30 1.73 5.34
C THR A 64 4.59 3.20 5.63
N ASN A 65 5.67 3.73 5.03
CA ASN A 65 6.02 5.16 5.09
C ASN A 65 5.32 5.99 4.00
N ALA A 66 4.53 5.36 3.13
CA ALA A 66 3.77 6.07 2.10
C ALA A 66 2.78 7.08 2.70
N PRO A 67 2.49 8.19 2.00
CA PRO A 67 1.48 9.14 2.44
C PRO A 67 0.07 8.53 2.42
N SER A 68 -0.81 9.06 3.26
CA SER A 68 -2.23 8.70 3.25
C SER A 68 -2.83 8.88 1.85
N GLY A 69 -3.66 7.94 1.42
CA GLY A 69 -4.27 7.92 0.09
C GLY A 69 -3.49 7.10 -0.94
N ALA A 70 -2.22 6.77 -0.72
CA ALA A 70 -1.47 5.84 -1.58
C ALA A 70 -2.21 4.50 -1.69
N LYS A 71 -2.23 3.91 -2.89
CA LYS A 71 -2.95 2.65 -3.17
C LYS A 71 -2.06 1.46 -2.83
N ILE A 72 -2.63 0.41 -2.26
CA ILE A 72 -1.93 -0.85 -2.03
C ILE A 72 -2.08 -1.72 -3.27
N ILE A 73 -0.95 -2.16 -3.81
CA ILE A 73 -0.87 -3.12 -4.91
C ILE A 73 -0.27 -4.41 -4.35
N ALA A 74 -0.88 -5.55 -4.69
CA ALA A 74 -0.29 -6.85 -4.48
C ALA A 74 -0.02 -7.52 -5.83
N LEU A 75 1.14 -8.14 -5.94
CA LEU A 75 1.58 -8.89 -7.10
C LEU A 75 1.91 -10.31 -6.64
N GLY A 76 1.10 -11.26 -7.08
CA GLY A 76 1.37 -12.68 -6.89
C GLY A 76 2.34 -13.23 -7.94
N THR A 77 2.33 -14.54 -8.07
CA THR A 77 3.12 -15.28 -9.07
C THR A 77 2.54 -15.22 -10.47
N THR A 78 1.26 -14.86 -10.63
CA THR A 78 0.64 -14.67 -11.94
C THR A 78 0.78 -13.20 -12.36
N ASP A 79 0.84 -12.95 -13.68
CA ASP A 79 0.79 -11.61 -14.27
C ASP A 79 -0.58 -10.92 -14.07
N VAL A 80 -1.56 -11.66 -13.56
CA VAL A 80 -2.88 -11.13 -13.22
C VAL A 80 -2.73 -10.46 -11.87
N SER A 81 -2.42 -9.16 -11.91
CA SER A 81 -2.35 -8.28 -10.74
C SER A 81 -3.49 -8.56 -9.77
N SER A 82 -3.20 -9.25 -8.67
CA SER A 82 -4.15 -9.42 -7.57
C SER A 82 -4.20 -8.10 -6.83
N VAL A 83 -4.89 -7.13 -7.41
CA VAL A 83 -5.04 -5.81 -6.79
C VAL A 83 -5.58 -5.99 -5.39
N ALA A 84 -4.85 -5.43 -4.43
CA ALA A 84 -5.23 -5.49 -3.04
C ALA A 84 -6.50 -4.64 -2.86
N SER A 85 -7.65 -5.31 -2.83
CA SER A 85 -8.96 -4.64 -2.78
C SER A 85 -9.31 -4.25 -1.35
N SER A 86 -10.15 -3.22 -1.19
CA SER A 86 -10.59 -2.75 0.11
C SER A 86 -11.50 -3.78 0.78
N LEU A 87 -11.51 -3.83 2.11
CA LEU A 87 -12.43 -4.70 2.84
C LEU A 87 -13.91 -4.41 2.59
N ALA A 88 -14.23 -3.15 2.25
CA ALA A 88 -15.60 -2.69 2.02
C ALA A 88 -16.07 -2.97 0.58
N SER A 89 -15.16 -3.21 -0.35
CA SER A 89 -15.48 -3.48 -1.74
C SER A 89 -14.30 -4.13 -2.45
N THR A 90 -14.58 -5.27 -3.08
CA THR A 90 -13.69 -5.94 -4.06
C THR A 90 -13.47 -5.09 -5.32
N THR A 91 -14.19 -3.96 -5.42
CA THR A 91 -14.11 -2.99 -6.51
C THR A 91 -13.48 -1.64 -6.12
N ALA A 92 -12.99 -1.49 -4.89
CA ALA A 92 -12.26 -0.30 -4.49
C ALA A 92 -10.82 -0.64 -4.07
N TRP A 93 -9.91 0.26 -4.38
CA TRP A 93 -8.52 0.17 -3.96
C TRP A 93 -8.40 0.21 -2.43
N SER A 94 -7.61 -0.68 -1.85
CA SER A 94 -7.08 -0.46 -0.52
C SER A 94 -6.14 0.73 -0.53
N ARG A 95 -6.20 1.54 0.52
CA ARG A 95 -5.39 2.76 0.65
C ARG A 95 -4.71 2.83 1.99
N VAL A 96 -3.56 3.49 2.00
CA VAL A 96 -2.86 3.87 3.21
C VAL A 96 -3.66 4.95 3.94
N ASN A 97 -3.78 4.79 5.25
CA ASN A 97 -4.38 5.76 6.16
C ASN A 97 -3.47 5.89 7.38
N HIS A 98 -2.82 7.06 7.52
CA HIS A 98 -1.89 7.35 8.61
C HIS A 98 -0.80 6.26 8.79
N GLY A 99 -0.15 5.88 7.69
CA GLY A 99 0.93 4.88 7.68
C GLY A 99 0.47 3.43 7.88
N GLN A 100 -0.84 3.17 7.99
CA GLN A 100 -1.42 1.85 8.12
C GLN A 100 -2.29 1.50 6.93
N PHE A 101 -2.48 0.21 6.66
CA PHE A 101 -3.43 -0.25 5.66
C PHE A 101 -4.01 -1.60 6.04
N THR A 102 -5.19 -1.89 5.48
CA THR A 102 -5.76 -3.23 5.42
C THR A 102 -6.23 -3.50 4.00
N ALA A 103 -5.95 -4.68 3.48
CA ALA A 103 -6.32 -5.09 2.13
C ALA A 103 -6.71 -6.56 2.06
N THR A 104 -7.45 -6.95 1.02
CA THR A 104 -7.66 -8.35 0.65
C THR A 104 -6.92 -8.70 -0.62
N ILE A 105 -6.33 -9.91 -0.64
CA ILE A 105 -5.58 -10.44 -1.77
C ILE A 105 -6.20 -11.79 -2.12
N ASN A 106 -6.76 -11.91 -3.32
CA ASN A 106 -7.37 -13.16 -3.78
C ASN A 106 -6.32 -14.26 -3.92
N ALA A 107 -6.51 -15.39 -3.22
CA ALA A 107 -5.51 -16.44 -3.14
C ALA A 107 -5.33 -17.22 -4.44
N TYR A 108 -6.43 -17.44 -5.17
CA TYR A 108 -6.43 -18.12 -6.46
C TYR A 108 -5.66 -17.31 -7.52
N ASN A 109 -5.96 -16.02 -7.65
CA ASN A 109 -5.29 -15.15 -8.62
C ASN A 109 -3.80 -14.97 -8.30
N ALA A 110 -3.41 -14.98 -7.03
CA ALA A 110 -2.02 -14.77 -6.64
C ALA A 110 -1.11 -16.01 -6.86
N ALA A 111 -1.68 -17.22 -6.93
CA ALA A 111 -0.93 -18.46 -7.00
C ALA A 111 -1.01 -19.10 -8.39
N THR A 112 0.13 -19.41 -9.00
CA THR A 112 0.25 -20.08 -10.31
C THR A 112 0.07 -21.59 -10.28
N SER A 113 -0.08 -22.20 -9.09
CA SER A 113 -0.08 -23.65 -8.95
C SER A 113 -1.43 -24.27 -9.31
N HIS A 114 -1.45 -25.26 -10.20
CA HIS A 114 -2.61 -26.13 -10.42
C HIS A 114 -2.81 -27.17 -9.29
N GLN A 115 -1.89 -27.21 -8.32
CA GLN A 115 -1.95 -28.08 -7.15
C GLN A 115 -1.85 -27.22 -5.88
N TYR A 116 -2.95 -26.59 -5.49
CA TYR A 116 -3.02 -25.84 -4.24
C TYR A 116 -2.99 -26.80 -3.06
N ARG A 117 -2.06 -26.61 -2.12
CA ARG A 117 -1.92 -27.46 -0.93
C ARG A 117 -1.99 -26.64 0.35
N THR A 118 -2.64 -27.18 1.36
CA THR A 118 -2.62 -26.61 2.71
C THR A 118 -1.18 -26.45 3.18
N GLY A 119 -0.86 -25.25 3.67
CA GLY A 119 0.46 -24.90 4.17
C GLY A 119 1.48 -24.46 3.11
N GLN A 120 1.13 -24.53 1.83
CA GLN A 120 1.95 -23.97 0.75
C GLN A 120 2.18 -22.48 0.97
N LEU A 121 3.41 -22.04 0.78
CA LEU A 121 3.79 -20.62 0.79
C LEU A 121 3.71 -20.07 -0.63
N VAL A 122 2.99 -18.96 -0.78
CA VAL A 122 2.82 -18.23 -2.03
C VAL A 122 3.56 -16.90 -1.91
N PRO A 123 4.55 -16.62 -2.76
CA PRO A 123 5.24 -15.34 -2.74
C PRO A 123 4.30 -14.26 -3.30
N VAL A 124 4.08 -13.21 -2.52
CA VAL A 124 3.26 -12.06 -2.88
C VAL A 124 3.99 -10.78 -2.48
N THR A 125 4.29 -9.94 -3.47
CA THR A 125 4.85 -8.61 -3.24
C THR A 125 3.71 -7.64 -2.91
N VAL A 126 3.83 -6.89 -1.83
CA VAL A 126 2.83 -5.89 -1.41
C VAL A 126 3.51 -4.53 -1.25
N VAL A 127 3.06 -3.55 -2.03
CA VAL A 127 3.69 -2.21 -2.15
C VAL A 127 2.62 -1.14 -2.13
N ALA A 128 2.92 -0.01 -1.50
CA ALA A 128 2.09 1.19 -1.59
C ALA A 128 2.59 2.08 -2.74
N VAL A 129 1.68 2.58 -3.57
CA VAL A 129 1.99 3.36 -4.78
C VAL A 129 1.22 4.67 -4.77
N THR A 130 1.91 5.80 -4.90
CA THR A 130 1.29 7.12 -5.05
C THR A 130 0.83 7.35 -6.49
N ASP A 131 -0.16 8.23 -6.66
CA ASP A 131 -0.60 8.74 -7.96
C ASP A 131 -0.97 7.68 -9.01
N TYR A 132 -1.23 6.45 -8.56
CA TYR A 132 -1.66 5.37 -9.44
C TYR A 132 -3.12 5.57 -9.82
N GLN A 133 -3.41 5.89 -11.09
CA GLN A 133 -4.77 6.25 -11.53
C GLN A 133 -5.58 5.09 -12.14
N GLN A 134 -4.95 3.94 -12.39
CA GLN A 134 -5.64 2.82 -13.03
C GLN A 134 -6.76 2.23 -12.16
N ARG A 135 -7.73 1.60 -12.82
CA ARG A 135 -8.77 0.77 -12.19
C ARG A 135 -8.16 -0.55 -11.77
N GLN A 136 -8.74 -1.23 -10.77
CA GLN A 136 -8.15 -2.45 -10.21
C GLN A 136 -8.13 -3.66 -11.15
N TYR A 137 -8.96 -3.65 -12.19
CA TYR A 137 -9.07 -4.75 -13.15
C TYR A 137 -8.19 -4.54 -14.37
N ASN A 138 -7.51 -3.40 -14.45
CA ASN A 138 -6.56 -3.14 -15.51
C ASN A 138 -5.26 -3.86 -15.17
N LEU A 139 -4.65 -4.49 -16.17
CA LEU A 139 -3.31 -5.01 -16.06
C LEU A 139 -2.36 -3.90 -15.58
N LEU A 140 -1.42 -4.26 -14.69
CA LEU A 140 -0.37 -3.34 -14.28
C LEU A 140 0.45 -2.94 -15.51
N PRO A 141 0.78 -1.65 -15.68
CA PRO A 141 1.75 -1.24 -16.69
C PRO A 141 3.06 -2.00 -16.52
N ALA A 142 3.68 -2.45 -17.63
CA ALA A 142 4.87 -3.29 -17.59
C ALA A 142 6.00 -2.68 -16.73
N ALA A 143 6.29 -1.39 -16.90
CA ALA A 143 7.31 -0.68 -16.10
C ALA A 143 7.02 -0.72 -14.60
N LEU A 144 5.75 -0.61 -14.19
CA LEU A 144 5.37 -0.72 -12.78
C LEU A 144 5.53 -2.15 -12.27
N ARG A 145 5.12 -3.14 -13.07
CA ARG A 145 5.29 -4.56 -12.74
C ARG A 145 6.77 -4.92 -12.57
N ASP A 146 7.62 -4.50 -13.49
CA ASP A 146 9.06 -4.78 -13.46
C ASP A 146 9.71 -4.15 -12.22
N GLN A 147 9.27 -2.93 -11.83
CA GLN A 147 9.73 -2.31 -10.59
C GLN A 147 9.24 -3.06 -9.35
N LEU A 148 7.99 -3.52 -9.32
CA LEU A 148 7.45 -4.30 -8.20
C LEU A 148 8.22 -5.61 -7.99
N GLN A 149 8.71 -6.25 -9.05
CA GLN A 149 9.51 -7.48 -8.94
C GLN A 149 10.85 -7.28 -8.21
N GLN A 150 11.33 -6.04 -8.05
CA GLN A 150 12.54 -5.73 -7.30
C GLN A 150 12.31 -5.73 -5.77
N PHE A 151 11.06 -5.66 -5.32
CA PHE A 151 10.72 -5.72 -3.90
C PHE A 151 10.66 -7.16 -3.42
N ALA A 152 11.19 -7.41 -2.21
CA ALA A 152 11.14 -8.73 -1.60
C ALA A 152 9.70 -9.19 -1.35
N PRO A 153 9.30 -10.39 -1.81
CA PRO A 153 7.94 -10.88 -1.62
C PRO A 153 7.70 -11.34 -0.18
N HIS A 154 6.45 -11.22 0.27
CA HIS A 154 5.96 -11.88 1.48
C HIS A 154 5.54 -13.31 1.16
N GLN A 155 5.84 -14.24 2.06
CA GLN A 155 5.42 -15.64 1.93
C GLN A 155 4.06 -15.83 2.60
N LEU A 156 2.97 -15.76 1.81
CA LEU A 156 1.62 -15.93 2.32
C LEU A 156 1.25 -17.41 2.33
N LYS A 157 0.84 -17.93 3.49
CA LYS A 157 0.49 -19.34 3.67
C LYS A 157 -0.95 -19.59 3.21
N LEU A 158 -1.15 -20.60 2.36
CA LEU A 158 -2.48 -21.16 2.11
C LEU A 158 -2.95 -21.91 3.36
N THR A 159 -4.01 -21.42 4.00
CA THR A 159 -4.74 -22.21 5.00
C THR A 159 -5.49 -23.34 4.30
N GLU A 160 -6.06 -24.26 5.07
CA GLU A 160 -6.92 -25.32 4.52
C GLU A 160 -8.10 -24.74 3.73
N GLN A 161 -8.77 -23.73 4.31
CA GLN A 161 -9.85 -22.99 3.66
C GLN A 161 -9.42 -22.37 2.32
N LEU A 162 -8.25 -21.72 2.27
CA LEU A 162 -7.77 -21.08 1.04
C LEU A 162 -7.33 -22.10 0.00
N ALA A 163 -6.67 -23.19 0.42
CA ALA A 163 -6.27 -24.26 -0.49
C ALA A 163 -7.50 -24.90 -1.16
N HIS A 164 -8.56 -25.17 -0.39
CA HIS A 164 -9.82 -25.68 -0.90
C HIS A 164 -10.47 -24.72 -1.90
N PHE A 165 -10.60 -23.44 -1.52
CA PHE A 165 -11.18 -22.41 -2.39
C PHE A 165 -10.44 -22.32 -3.74
N CYS A 166 -9.11 -22.34 -3.73
CA CYS A 166 -8.32 -22.28 -4.95
C CYS A 166 -8.50 -23.52 -5.83
N GLN A 167 -8.62 -24.72 -5.23
CA GLN A 167 -8.92 -25.95 -5.96
C GLN A 167 -10.30 -25.89 -6.64
N GLU A 168 -11.33 -25.47 -5.91
CA GLU A 168 -12.68 -25.32 -6.47
C GLU A 168 -12.72 -24.31 -7.62
N SER A 169 -12.10 -23.14 -7.41
CA SER A 169 -11.99 -22.09 -8.44
C SER A 169 -11.29 -22.62 -9.70
N TYR A 170 -10.21 -23.39 -9.54
CA TYR A 170 -9.51 -23.98 -10.67
C TYR A 170 -10.39 -24.91 -11.49
N HIS A 171 -11.17 -25.78 -10.82
CA HIS A 171 -12.09 -26.68 -11.50
C HIS A 171 -13.23 -25.95 -12.20
N GLN A 172 -13.74 -24.86 -11.61
CA GLN A 172 -14.85 -24.09 -12.19
C GLN A 172 -14.44 -23.31 -13.44
N TYR A 173 -13.22 -22.77 -13.50
CA TYR A 173 -12.79 -21.87 -14.57
C TYR A 173 -11.91 -22.52 -15.66
N ASN A 174 -11.50 -23.79 -15.50
CA ASN A 174 -10.68 -24.51 -16.49
C ASN A 174 -11.36 -25.78 -17.04
N LEU A 175 -12.69 -25.84 -16.98
CA LEU A 175 -13.57 -26.75 -17.73
C LEU A 175 -14.32 -25.97 -18.81
#